data_AF-A0A8S2YRV0-F1
#
_entry.id   AF-A0A8S2YRV0-F1
#
_cell.length_a   1.000
_cell.length_b   1.000
_cell.length_c   1.000
_cell.angle_alpha   90.00
_cell.angle_beta   90.00
_cell.angle_gamma   90.00
#
_symmetry.space_group_name_H-M   'P 1'
#
loop_
_entity.id
_entity.type
_entity.pdbx_description
1 polymer ?
#
loop_
_entity_poly.entity_id
_entity_poly.type
_entity_poly.pdbx_seq_one_letter_code
_entity_poly.pdbx_strand_id
1 'polypeptide(L)'
;MVKETESNGTIVGLSNSGSIRVDDVLTGIITQYDVLHTLPFDNDVMSLSVPGTLLSKVLTTGLSAIGSGMFVSYTGVHTNDHGATW
;
A
#
# COMPACT_ATOMS: atom_id res chain seq x y z
N MET A 1 -16.39 -0.90 11.71
CA MET A 1 -16.43 -1.12 10.25
C MET A 1 -15.20 -1.92 9.79
N VAL A 2 -14.77 -2.94 10.54
CA VAL A 2 -13.44 -3.59 10.36
C VAL A 2 -13.60 -5.08 10.05
N LYS A 3 -14.45 -5.44 9.08
CA LYS A 3 -14.73 -6.86 8.78
C LYS A 3 -14.67 -7.26 7.31
N GLU A 4 -14.41 -6.34 6.39
CA GLU A 4 -14.62 -6.60 4.95
C GLU A 4 -13.36 -6.97 4.15
N THR A 5 -12.16 -6.61 4.61
CA THR A 5 -10.98 -6.69 3.74
C THR A 5 -10.45 -8.10 3.51
N GLU A 6 -10.64 -9.04 4.45
CA GLU A 6 -10.36 -10.48 4.22
C GLU A 6 -11.52 -11.21 3.51
N SER A 7 -12.71 -10.60 3.39
CA SER A 7 -13.95 -11.32 3.07
C SER A 7 -14.37 -11.27 1.59
N ASN A 8 -13.81 -10.39 0.75
CA ASN A 8 -14.45 -10.00 -0.52
C ASN A 8 -13.67 -10.27 -1.81
N GLY A 9 -12.61 -11.08 -1.81
CA GLY A 9 -11.83 -11.35 -3.03
C GLY A 9 -11.10 -10.10 -3.55
N THR A 10 -10.63 -9.25 -2.63
CA THR A 10 -9.77 -8.10 -2.99
C THR A 10 -8.46 -8.63 -3.57
N ILE A 11 -8.14 -8.22 -4.80
CA ILE A 11 -6.96 -8.70 -5.54
C ILE A 11 -5.80 -7.71 -5.59
N VAL A 12 -6.02 -6.47 -5.17
CA VAL A 12 -5.00 -5.40 -5.17
C VAL A 12 -5.03 -4.68 -3.83
N GLY A 13 -3.87 -4.48 -3.23
CA GLY A 13 -3.69 -3.66 -2.03
C GLY A 13 -2.83 -2.44 -2.34
N LEU A 14 -3.18 -1.28 -1.78
CA LEU A 14 -2.46 -0.02 -1.95
C LEU A 14 -2.26 0.66 -0.59
N SER A 15 -1.10 1.28 -0.39
CA SER A 15 -0.82 2.18 0.73
C SER A 15 0.18 3.25 0.30
N ASN A 16 0.10 4.46 0.85
CA ASN A 16 1.19 5.42 0.68
C ASN A 16 2.40 4.99 1.55
N SER A 17 3.60 5.23 1.05
CA SER A 17 4.83 4.76 1.69
C SER A 17 5.15 5.52 2.97
N GLY A 18 4.72 6.78 3.08
CA GLY A 18 4.89 7.60 4.28
C GLY A 18 4.08 7.13 5.49
N SER A 19 3.10 6.25 5.31
CA SER A 19 2.36 5.63 6.40
C SER A 19 3.14 4.51 7.10
N ILE A 20 4.19 3.99 6.45
CA ILE A 20 5.09 2.97 7.00
C ILE A 20 6.30 3.69 7.58
N ARG A 21 6.47 3.60 8.89
CA ARG A 21 7.49 4.29 9.68
C ARG A 21 8.46 3.29 10.30
N VAL A 22 9.16 2.59 9.42
CA VAL A 22 10.27 1.73 9.80
C VAL A 22 11.41 1.97 8.81
N ASP A 23 12.60 2.22 9.33
CA ASP A 23 13.79 2.48 8.49
C ASP A 23 14.53 1.18 8.13
N ASP A 24 14.22 0.08 8.83
CA ASP A 24 14.89 -1.23 8.71
C ASP A 24 13.87 -2.40 8.68
N VAL A 25 14.36 -3.63 8.47
CA VAL A 25 13.55 -4.85 8.53
C VAL A 25 13.40 -5.33 9.97
N LEU A 26 12.17 -5.48 10.45
CA LEU A 26 11.88 -6.11 11.74
C LEU A 26 12.25 -7.60 11.71
N THR A 27 13.06 -8.04 12.67
CA THR A 27 13.51 -9.44 12.77
C THR A 27 13.40 -9.94 14.21
N GLY A 28 13.34 -11.27 14.39
CA GLY A 28 13.19 -11.88 15.72
C GLY A 28 11.75 -11.84 16.25
N ILE A 29 11.59 -11.64 17.56
CA ILE A 29 10.27 -11.51 18.19
C ILE A 29 9.72 -10.12 17.88
N ILE A 30 8.60 -10.07 17.17
CA ILE A 30 7.88 -8.84 16.85
C ILE A 30 6.79 -8.63 17.92
N THR A 31 6.80 -7.47 18.54
CA THR A 31 5.84 -7.08 19.59
C THR A 31 4.78 -6.11 19.06
N GLN A 32 3.73 -5.89 19.84
CA GLN A 32 2.71 -4.88 19.51
C GLN A 32 3.33 -3.47 19.40
N TYR A 33 4.33 -3.16 20.22
CA TYR A 33 5.01 -1.87 20.18
C TYR A 33 5.69 -1.64 18.82
N ASP A 34 6.31 -2.68 18.26
CA ASP A 34 6.97 -2.59 16.95
C ASP A 34 5.97 -2.34 15.82
N VAL A 35 4.78 -2.96 15.89
CA VAL A 35 3.69 -2.71 14.94
C VAL A 35 3.20 -1.28 15.02
N LEU A 36 2.94 -0.77 16.24
CA LEU A 36 2.48 0.60 16.45
C LEU A 36 3.54 1.64 16.07
N HIS A 37 4.82 1.32 16.21
CA HIS A 37 5.89 2.21 15.75
C HIS A 37 5.99 2.23 14.22
N THR A 38 5.79 1.08 13.58
CA THR A 38 5.84 0.91 12.12
C THR A 38 4.61 1.48 11.41
N LEU A 39 3.42 1.37 12.00
CA LEU A 39 2.17 1.94 11.49
C LEU A 39 1.56 2.87 12.56
N PRO A 40 2.18 4.05 12.79
CA PRO A 40 1.84 4.91 13.92
C PRO A 40 0.58 5.74 13.72
N PHE A 41 0.00 5.70 12.52
CA PHE A 41 -1.19 6.47 12.18
C PHE A 41 -2.43 5.61 12.29
N ASP A 42 -3.49 6.20 12.83
CA ASP A 42 -4.81 5.59 12.98
C ASP A 42 -5.53 5.57 11.63
N ASN A 43 -5.07 4.71 10.72
CA ASN A 43 -5.63 4.55 9.38
C ASN A 43 -6.67 3.42 9.37
N ASP A 44 -7.79 3.67 8.70
CA ASP A 44 -8.77 2.63 8.41
C ASP A 44 -8.38 1.80 7.18
N VAL A 45 -8.59 0.49 7.24
CA VAL A 45 -8.47 -0.38 6.07
C VAL A 45 -9.82 -0.42 5.34
N MET A 46 -9.82 -0.02 4.08
CA MET A 46 -11.04 0.01 3.22
C MET A 46 -10.86 -0.82 1.95
N SER A 47 -11.95 -1.40 1.45
CA SER A 47 -12.00 -2.05 0.14
C SER A 47 -13.04 -1.36 -0.73
N LEU A 48 -12.77 -1.26 -2.03
CA LEU A 48 -13.65 -0.64 -3.01
C LEU A 48 -13.47 -1.29 -4.39
N SER A 49 -14.54 -1.30 -5.18
CA SER A 49 -14.48 -1.69 -6.58
C SER A 49 -14.09 -0.48 -7.44
N VAL A 50 -12.96 -0.58 -8.15
CA VAL A 50 -12.44 0.50 -8.99
C VAL A 50 -12.27 0.04 -10.45
N PRO A 51 -12.54 0.90 -11.44
CA PRO A 51 -12.18 0.59 -12.82
C PRO A 51 -10.66 0.43 -12.97
N GLY A 52 -10.23 -0.58 -13.74
CA GLY A 52 -8.80 -0.83 -13.99
C GLY A 52 -8.08 0.37 -14.63
N THR A 53 -8.78 1.16 -15.45
CA THR A 53 -8.24 2.39 -16.06
C THR A 53 -7.94 3.47 -15.02
N LEU A 54 -8.78 3.61 -13.98
CA LEU A 54 -8.53 4.54 -12.88
C LEU A 54 -7.35 4.05 -12.04
N LEU A 55 -7.28 2.75 -11.75
CA LEU A 55 -6.19 2.14 -11.02
C LEU A 55 -4.84 2.35 -11.73
N SER A 56 -4.75 2.06 -13.03
CA SER A 56 -3.55 2.28 -13.84
C SER A 56 -3.13 3.76 -13.85
N LYS A 57 -4.09 4.70 -13.97
CA LYS A 57 -3.79 6.14 -13.89
C LYS A 57 -3.21 6.56 -12.54
N VAL A 58 -3.78 6.05 -11.44
CA VAL A 58 -3.30 6.35 -10.08
C VAL A 58 -1.89 5.79 -9.88
N LEU A 59 -1.64 4.54 -10.25
CA LEU A 59 -0.33 3.90 -10.15
C LEU A 59 0.72 4.62 -11.01
N THR A 60 0.37 4.99 -12.25
CA THR A 60 1.25 5.76 -13.15
C THR A 60 1.58 7.14 -12.56
N THR A 61 0.59 7.85 -12.02
CA THR A 61 0.82 9.16 -11.39
C THR A 61 1.70 9.02 -10.15
N GLY A 62 1.52 7.93 -9.38
CA GLY A 62 2.29 7.62 -8.19
C GLY A 62 3.80 7.48 -8.43
N LEU A 63 4.23 7.10 -9.64
CA LEU A 63 5.65 7.03 -10.01
C LEU A 63 6.36 8.39 -9.90
N SER A 64 5.64 9.51 -10.09
CA SER A 64 6.22 10.85 -9.91
C SER A 64 6.56 11.18 -8.46
N ALA A 65 6.03 10.42 -7.49
CA ALA A 65 6.20 10.63 -6.06
C ALA A 65 7.31 9.77 -5.44
N ILE A 66 8.08 9.03 -6.25
CA ILE A 66 9.23 8.24 -5.77
C ILE A 66 10.20 9.13 -4.99
N GLY A 67 10.67 8.62 -3.85
CA GLY A 67 11.51 9.38 -2.91
C GLY A 67 10.73 10.28 -1.95
N SER A 68 9.39 10.27 -2.01
CA SER A 68 8.53 10.94 -1.04
C SER A 68 7.59 9.96 -0.33
N GLY A 69 7.04 10.36 0.81
CA GLY A 69 6.01 9.59 1.52
C GLY A 69 4.69 9.43 0.76
N MET A 70 4.52 10.13 -0.38
CA MET A 70 3.35 10.02 -1.25
C MET A 70 3.45 8.88 -2.26
N PHE A 71 4.62 8.24 -2.41
CA PHE A 71 4.78 7.09 -3.29
C PHE A 71 3.81 5.97 -2.88
N VAL A 72 3.07 5.42 -3.85
CA VAL A 72 2.11 4.34 -3.61
C VAL A 72 2.83 3.00 -3.62
N SER A 73 2.90 2.35 -2.46
CA SER A 73 3.26 0.95 -2.31
C SER A 73 2.05 0.07 -2.66
N TYR A 74 2.27 -1.03 -3.36
CA TYR A 74 1.19 -1.87 -3.90
C TYR A 74 1.53 -3.36 -3.84
N THR A 75 0.49 -4.20 -3.90
CA THR A 75 0.58 -5.65 -4.08
C THR A 75 -0.52 -6.15 -5.01
N GLY A 76 -0.30 -7.29 -5.67
CA GLY A 76 -1.28 -7.89 -6.59
C GLY A 76 -1.38 -7.23 -7.96
N VAL A 77 -0.48 -6.31 -8.29
CA VAL A 77 -0.35 -5.68 -9.62
C VAL A 77 1.09 -5.79 -10.12
N HIS A 78 1.25 -5.97 -11.43
CA HIS A 78 2.54 -6.06 -12.10
C HIS A 78 2.54 -5.13 -13.31
N THR A 79 3.68 -4.47 -13.57
CA THR A 79 3.88 -3.79 -14.86
C THR A 79 4.43 -4.77 -15.87
N ASN A 80 4.03 -4.58 -17.13
CA ASN A 80 4.62 -5.32 -18.25
C ASN A 80 5.99 -4.75 -18.65
N ASP A 81 6.23 -3.47 -18.33
CA ASP A 81 7.37 -2.69 -18.82
C ASP A 81 8.31 -2.19 -17.69
N HIS A 82 8.51 -3.00 -16.65
CA HIS A 82 9.45 -2.71 -15.55
C HIS A 82 9.23 -1.34 -14.86
N GLY A 83 7.99 -0.85 -14.79
CA GLY A 83 7.66 0.40 -14.10
C GLY A 83 7.64 1.66 -14.96
N ALA A 84 7.76 1.56 -16.29
CA ALA A 84 7.69 2.74 -17.17
C ALA A 84 6.26 3.30 -17.31
N THR A 85 5.26 2.42 -17.40
CA THR A 85 3.82 2.75 -17.40
C THR A 85 3.03 1.59 -16.75
N TRP A 86 1.88 1.90 -16.16
CA TRP A 86 0.92 0.92 -15.61
C TRP A 86 -0.30 0.75 -16.49
#